data_AF-A0A961X373-F1
#
_entry.id   AF-A0A961X373-F1
#
_cell.length_a   1.000
_cell.length_b   1.000
_cell.length_c   1.000
_cell.angle_alpha   90.00
_cell.angle_beta   90.00
_cell.angle_gamma   90.00
#
_symmetry.space_group_name_H-M   'P 1'
#
loop_
_entity.id
_entity.type
_entity.pdbx_description
1 polymer ?
#
loop_
_entity_poly.entity_id
_entity_poly.type
_entity_poly.pdbx_seq_one_letter_code
_entity_poly.pdbx_strand_id
1 'polypeptide(L)'
;MQTLRSIFQPREFTGKHMLATMVAFFGVIIAVNLVMARFAITTWSGLVVPNTYVASQEFNEKAAEARAIDALGYRMKLIPNVDGLEIDFIDSAGNLAIADSIIAELRRPVGEHQDRHMVLTRDPDGIYRGAGE
;
A
#
# COMPACT_ATOMS: atom_id res chain seq x y z
N MET A 1 59.75 34.67 -7.58
CA MET A 1 59.92 33.20 -7.71
C MET A 1 59.80 32.44 -6.36
N GLN A 2 59.04 32.93 -5.37
CA GLN A 2 58.84 32.24 -4.08
C GLN A 2 57.45 31.60 -3.93
N THR A 3 56.45 32.09 -4.65
CA THR A 3 55.06 31.65 -4.54
C THR A 3 54.80 30.28 -5.16
N LEU A 4 55.49 29.94 -6.27
CA LEU A 4 55.33 28.67 -6.98
C LEU A 4 55.87 27.45 -6.23
N ARG A 5 56.85 27.60 -5.32
CA ARG A 5 57.40 26.47 -4.54
C ARG A 5 56.44 25.98 -3.43
N SER A 6 55.62 26.87 -2.88
CA SER A 6 54.73 26.54 -1.75
C SER A 6 53.61 25.55 -2.11
N ILE A 7 53.20 25.53 -3.38
CA ILE A 7 52.11 24.69 -3.89
C ILE A 7 52.55 23.22 -4.01
N PHE A 8 53.86 22.99 -4.22
CA PHE A 8 54.44 21.66 -4.40
C PHE A 8 55.24 21.17 -3.18
N GLN A 9 55.18 21.85 -2.03
CA GLN A 9 55.77 21.30 -0.82
C GLN A 9 54.85 20.19 -0.26
N PRO A 10 55.36 18.96 -0.09
CA PRO A 10 54.58 17.88 0.49
C PRO A 10 54.17 18.28 1.91
N ARG A 11 52.87 18.45 2.12
CA ARG A 11 52.31 18.68 3.46
C ARG A 11 52.36 17.37 4.23
N GLU A 12 52.92 17.42 5.43
CA GLU A 12 53.03 16.23 6.27
C GLU A 12 51.64 15.72 6.68
N PHE A 13 51.45 14.40 6.57
CA PHE A 13 50.25 13.73 7.05
C PHE A 13 50.26 13.67 8.58
N THR A 14 49.71 14.71 9.21
CA THR A 14 49.53 14.77 10.67
C THR A 14 48.37 13.92 11.20
N GLY A 15 48.31 13.72 12.51
CA GLY A 15 47.19 13.02 13.19
C GLY A 15 45.81 13.68 12.99
N LYS A 16 45.75 14.99 12.67
CA LYS A 16 44.47 15.64 12.32
C LYS A 16 43.92 15.12 10.98
N HIS A 17 44.81 14.83 10.02
CA HIS A 17 44.39 14.22 8.75
C HIS A 17 43.87 12.79 8.98
N MET A 18 44.58 11.99 9.80
CA MET A 18 44.13 10.65 10.17
C MET A 18 42.75 10.66 10.84
N LEU A 19 42.53 11.56 11.81
CA LEU A 19 41.24 11.71 12.46
C LEU A 19 40.13 12.07 11.47
N ALA A 20 40.38 13.04 10.58
CA ALA A 20 39.41 13.44 9.55
C ALA A 20 39.09 12.29 8.59
N THR A 21 40.09 11.54 8.13
CA THR A 21 39.90 10.37 7.28
C THR A 21 39.08 9.28 7.98
N MET A 22 39.36 9.02 9.25
CA MET A 22 38.65 8.00 10.02
C MET A 22 37.18 8.39 10.23
N VAL A 23 36.90 9.63 10.61
CA VAL A 23 35.53 10.16 10.74
C VAL A 23 34.79 10.11 9.40
N ALA A 24 35.43 10.51 8.30
CA ALA A 24 34.81 10.46 6.98
C ALA A 24 34.47 9.02 6.56
N PHE A 25 35.39 8.08 6.78
CA PHE A 25 35.20 6.67 6.45
C PHE A 25 34.01 6.06 7.20
N PHE A 26 34.00 6.17 8.53
CA PHE A 26 32.89 5.66 9.33
C PHE A 26 31.59 6.42 9.07
N GLY A 27 31.66 7.73 8.82
CA GLY A 27 30.51 8.55 8.46
C GLY A 27 29.80 8.03 7.21
N VAL A 28 30.55 7.66 6.16
CA VAL A 28 29.98 7.06 4.94
C VAL A 28 29.31 5.72 5.24
N ILE A 29 29.96 4.84 5.99
CA ILE A 29 29.40 3.53 6.36
C ILE A 29 28.08 3.70 7.13
N ILE A 30 28.07 4.58 8.14
CA ILE A 30 26.88 4.87 8.95
C ILE A 30 25.77 5.44 8.08
N ALA A 31 26.08 6.42 7.21
CA ALA A 31 25.09 7.04 6.33
C ALA A 31 24.43 6.00 5.40
N VAL A 32 25.23 5.13 4.76
CA VAL A 32 24.71 4.07 3.91
C VAL A 32 23.83 3.11 4.71
N ASN A 33 24.27 2.67 5.89
CA ASN A 33 23.47 1.78 6.74
C ASN A 33 22.13 2.40 7.16
N LEU A 34 22.11 3.70 7.49
CA LEU A 34 20.88 4.41 7.84
C LEU A 34 19.95 4.57 6.62
N VAL A 35 20.49 4.85 5.43
CA VAL A 35 19.71 4.89 4.18
C VAL A 35 19.10 3.52 3.90
N MET A 36 19.89 2.45 4.02
CA MET A 36 19.39 1.08 3.84
C MET A 36 18.33 0.71 4.88
N ALA A 37 18.52 1.05 6.16
CA ALA A 37 17.53 0.83 7.21
C ALA A 37 16.25 1.62 6.93
N ARG A 38 16.36 2.87 6.47
CA ARG A 38 15.21 3.68 6.06
C ARG A 38 14.43 2.99 4.95
N PHE A 39 15.10 2.55 3.88
CA PHE A 39 14.46 1.82 2.79
C PHE A 39 13.81 0.53 3.28
N ALA A 40 14.51 -0.29 4.07
CA ALA A 40 13.98 -1.53 4.62
C ALA A 40 12.68 -1.32 5.43
N ILE A 41 12.54 -0.20 6.13
CA ILE A 41 11.32 0.12 6.90
C ILE A 41 10.25 0.76 6.03
N THR A 42 10.60 1.57 5.03
CA THR A 42 9.61 2.30 4.21
C THR A 42 9.08 1.55 3.01
N THR A 43 9.91 0.75 2.37
CA THR A 43 9.54 0.09 1.11
C THR A 43 8.97 -1.31 1.35
N TRP A 44 9.02 -1.79 2.59
CA TRP A 44 8.43 -3.07 2.95
C TRP A 44 6.94 -2.89 3.19
N SER A 45 6.12 -3.60 2.40
CA SER A 45 4.64 -3.51 2.41
C SER A 45 3.97 -4.15 3.62
N GLY A 46 4.71 -4.42 4.70
CA GLY A 46 4.19 -5.14 5.87
C GLY A 46 3.97 -6.64 5.64
N LEU A 47 3.64 -7.36 6.71
CA LEU A 47 3.12 -8.73 6.65
C LEU A 47 1.67 -8.68 6.15
N VAL A 48 1.32 -9.56 5.21
CA VAL A 48 -0.04 -9.72 4.65
C VAL A 48 -1.09 -10.02 5.75
N VAL A 49 -0.67 -10.40 6.96
CA VAL A 49 -1.50 -10.42 8.17
C VAL A 49 -0.62 -10.06 9.38
N PRO A 50 -0.94 -9.01 10.16
CA PRO A 50 -0.17 -8.66 11.35
C PRO A 50 -0.19 -9.76 12.42
N ASN A 51 -1.19 -10.64 12.40
CA ASN A 51 -1.33 -11.78 13.28
C ASN A 51 -2.09 -12.93 12.59
N THR A 52 -1.38 -13.77 11.84
CA THR A 52 -1.95 -14.97 11.16
C THR A 52 -2.76 -15.84 12.11
N TYR A 53 -2.40 -15.89 13.39
CA TYR A 53 -3.12 -16.67 14.40
C TYR A 53 -4.52 -16.12 14.72
N VAL A 54 -4.72 -14.81 14.72
CA VAL A 54 -6.05 -14.19 14.89
C VAL A 54 -6.89 -14.39 13.63
N ALA A 55 -6.30 -14.21 12.45
CA ALA A 55 -6.99 -14.46 11.19
C ALA A 55 -7.46 -15.92 11.05
N SER A 56 -6.69 -16.89 11.56
CA SER A 56 -7.11 -18.30 11.59
C SER A 56 -8.24 -18.57 12.58
N GLN A 57 -8.31 -17.86 13.71
CA GLN A 57 -9.39 -18.04 14.70
C GLN A 57 -10.72 -17.51 14.17
N GLU A 58 -10.70 -16.32 13.57
CA GLU A 58 -11.90 -15.68 13.01
C GLU A 58 -12.41 -16.35 11.73
N PHE A 59 -11.61 -17.22 11.10
CA PHE A 59 -11.95 -17.83 9.81
C PHE A 59 -13.28 -18.59 9.86
N ASN A 60 -13.50 -19.39 10.91
CA ASN A 60 -14.73 -20.19 11.02
C ASN A 60 -15.96 -19.31 11.24
N GLU A 61 -15.83 -18.24 12.03
CA GLU A 61 -16.90 -17.27 12.28
C GLU A 61 -17.25 -16.52 11.00
N LYS A 62 -16.25 -15.96 10.32
CA LYS A 62 -16.43 -15.28 9.01
C LYS A 62 -16.98 -16.21 7.94
N ALA A 63 -16.59 -17.48 7.94
CA ALA A 63 -17.12 -18.47 7.02
C ALA A 63 -18.59 -18.82 7.33
N ALA A 64 -19.00 -18.80 8.59
CA ALA A 64 -20.40 -18.98 8.98
C ALA A 64 -21.25 -17.77 8.59
N GLU A 65 -20.75 -16.55 8.81
CA GLU A 65 -21.40 -15.31 8.35
C GLU A 65 -21.55 -15.28 6.83
N ALA A 66 -20.49 -15.62 6.09
CA ALA A 66 -20.53 -15.70 4.64
C ALA A 66 -21.57 -16.71 4.14
N ARG A 67 -21.69 -17.88 4.80
CA ARG A 67 -22.75 -18.86 4.49
C ARG A 67 -24.15 -18.35 4.80
N ALA A 68 -24.32 -17.59 5.89
CA ALA A 68 -25.59 -16.98 6.23
C ALA A 68 -26.01 -15.93 5.18
N ILE A 69 -25.04 -15.14 4.67
CA ILE A 69 -25.26 -14.17 3.59
C ILE A 69 -25.60 -14.89 2.28
N ASP A 70 -24.88 -15.95 1.93
CA ASP A 70 -25.15 -16.75 0.72
C ASP A 70 -26.55 -17.37 0.76
N ALA A 71 -27.01 -17.79 1.95
CA ALA A 71 -28.35 -18.33 2.16
C ALA A 71 -29.48 -17.30 1.96
N LEU A 72 -29.19 -15.99 2.00
CA LEU A 72 -30.16 -14.95 1.68
C LEU A 72 -30.48 -14.90 0.17
N GLY A 73 -29.68 -15.53 -0.68
CA GLY A 73 -29.95 -15.66 -2.12
C GLY A 73 -29.72 -14.39 -2.93
N TYR A 74 -29.08 -13.36 -2.36
CA TYR A 74 -28.67 -12.18 -3.09
C TYR A 74 -27.58 -12.51 -4.11
N ARG A 75 -27.65 -11.88 -5.29
CA ARG A 75 -26.63 -12.00 -6.33
C ARG A 75 -26.09 -10.61 -6.67
N MET A 76 -24.76 -10.51 -6.72
CA MET A 76 -24.06 -9.31 -7.14
C MET A 76 -23.20 -9.63 -8.35
N LYS A 77 -23.34 -8.85 -9.42
CA LYS A 77 -22.46 -8.94 -10.58
C LYS A 77 -21.68 -7.63 -10.72
N LEU A 78 -20.36 -7.73 -10.67
CA LEU A 78 -19.46 -6.60 -10.82
C LEU A 78 -19.06 -6.47 -12.28
N ILE A 79 -19.30 -5.30 -12.86
CA ILE A 79 -19.00 -4.98 -14.26
C ILE A 79 -18.07 -3.76 -14.26
N PRO A 80 -16.75 -3.98 -14.34
CA PRO A 80 -15.81 -2.87 -14.49
C PRO A 80 -15.95 -2.28 -15.90
N ASN A 81 -15.97 -0.96 -15.99
CA ASN A 81 -16.07 -0.21 -17.24
C ASN A 81 -15.00 0.91 -17.29
N VAL A 82 -14.82 1.52 -18.46
CA VAL A 82 -13.84 2.62 -18.64
C VAL A 82 -14.20 3.81 -17.76
N ASP A 83 -15.50 4.06 -17.56
CA ASP A 83 -16.02 5.18 -16.78
C ASP A 83 -16.18 4.88 -15.28
N GLY A 84 -15.86 3.66 -14.82
CA GLY A 84 -15.99 3.27 -13.41
C GLY A 84 -16.44 1.83 -13.16
N LEU A 85 -17.17 1.63 -12.07
CA LEU A 85 -17.67 0.32 -11.65
C LEU A 85 -19.20 0.31 -11.66
N GLU A 86 -19.77 -0.69 -12.31
CA GLU A 86 -21.19 -0.97 -12.32
C GLU A 86 -21.48 -2.26 -11.53
N ILE A 87 -22.56 -2.26 -10.73
CA ILE A 87 -22.99 -3.39 -9.93
C ILE A 87 -24.47 -3.68 -10.17
N ASP A 88 -24.74 -4.86 -10.72
CA ASP A 88 -26.09 -5.43 -10.74
C ASP A 88 -26.33 -6.12 -9.40
N PHE A 89 -27.19 -5.53 -8.57
CA PHE A 89 -27.60 -6.11 -7.30
C PHE A 89 -29.00 -6.72 -7.41
N ILE A 90 -29.11 -8.03 -7.26
CA ILE A 90 -30.33 -8.81 -7.48
C ILE A 90 -30.72 -9.53 -6.19
N ASP A 91 -31.99 -9.46 -5.83
CA ASP A 91 -32.56 -10.16 -4.68
C ASP A 91 -32.80 -11.66 -4.94
N SER A 92 -33.22 -12.38 -3.90
CA SER A 92 -33.57 -13.80 -3.99
C SER A 92 -34.76 -14.09 -4.92
N ALA A 93 -35.59 -13.08 -5.20
CA ALA A 93 -36.74 -13.19 -6.11
C ALA A 93 -36.37 -12.85 -7.58
N GLY A 94 -35.15 -12.39 -7.84
CA GLY A 94 -34.68 -12.02 -9.17
C GLY A 94 -34.92 -10.57 -9.56
N ASN A 95 -35.37 -9.72 -8.63
CA ASN A 95 -35.59 -8.28 -8.87
C ASN A 95 -34.34 -7.47 -8.49
N LEU A 96 -34.25 -6.24 -9.01
CA LEU A 96 -33.20 -5.30 -8.63
C LEU A 96 -33.35 -4.92 -7.16
N ALA A 97 -32.37 -5.32 -6.35
CA ALA A 97 -32.38 -5.15 -4.92
C ALA A 97 -32.06 -3.69 -4.53
N ILE A 98 -32.69 -3.24 -3.45
CA ILE A 98 -32.48 -1.91 -2.87
C ILE A 98 -31.56 -2.05 -1.67
N ALA A 99 -30.51 -1.24 -1.64
CA ALA A 99 -29.59 -1.10 -0.54
C ALA A 99 -29.55 0.37 -0.12
N ASP A 100 -29.41 0.62 1.18
CA ASP A 100 -29.26 1.98 1.70
C ASP A 100 -27.93 2.61 1.24
N SER A 101 -26.87 1.79 1.13
CA SER A 101 -25.57 2.20 0.59
C SER A 101 -24.81 1.00 0.04
N ILE A 102 -24.14 1.17 -1.11
CA ILE A 102 -23.14 0.21 -1.60
C ILE A 102 -21.79 0.91 -1.68
N ILE A 103 -20.78 0.31 -1.05
CA ILE A 103 -19.41 0.81 -1.02
C ILE A 103 -18.52 -0.27 -1.63
N ALA A 104 -17.78 0.07 -2.67
CA ALA A 104 -16.74 -0.77 -3.23
C ALA A 104 -15.36 -0.30 -2.75
N GLU A 105 -14.58 -1.24 -2.23
CA GLU A 105 -13.20 -1.01 -1.83
C GLU A 105 -12.28 -1.73 -2.82
N LEU A 106 -11.66 -0.95 -3.71
CA LEU A 106 -10.73 -1.46 -4.71
C LEU A 106 -9.33 -1.44 -4.11
N ARG A 107 -8.72 -2.61 -3.97
CA ARG A 107 -7.37 -2.79 -3.41
C ARG A 107 -6.43 -3.41 -4.43
N ARG A 108 -5.15 -3.01 -4.38
CA ARG A 108 -4.12 -3.62 -5.25
C ARG A 108 -3.56 -4.89 -4.62
N PRO A 109 -3.39 -5.99 -5.39
CA PRO A 109 -2.88 -7.24 -4.82
C PRO A 109 -1.46 -7.18 -4.25
N VAL A 110 -0.63 -6.21 -4.67
CA VAL A 110 0.82 -6.16 -4.37
C VAL A 110 1.27 -4.83 -3.76
N GLY A 111 0.37 -4.07 -3.14
CA GLY A 111 0.74 -2.86 -2.41
C GLY A 111 -0.47 -2.18 -1.77
N GLU A 112 -0.27 -1.55 -0.61
CA GLU A 112 -1.32 -0.82 0.14
C GLU A 112 -1.49 0.63 -0.33
N HIS A 113 -0.69 1.04 -1.32
CA HIS A 113 -0.71 2.39 -1.83
C HIS A 113 -1.72 2.40 -2.98
N GLN A 114 -2.70 3.31 -2.91
CA GLN A 114 -3.81 3.48 -3.89
C GLN A 114 -5.05 2.61 -3.65
N ASP A 115 -5.35 2.24 -2.40
CA ASP A 115 -6.67 1.71 -2.07
C ASP A 115 -7.73 2.80 -2.31
N ARG A 116 -8.81 2.44 -3.01
CA ARG A 116 -9.87 3.37 -3.41
C ARG A 116 -11.19 2.95 -2.82
N HIS A 117 -11.81 3.88 -2.09
CA HIS A 117 -13.19 3.75 -1.62
C HIS A 117 -14.11 4.44 -2.63
N MET A 118 -15.03 3.67 -3.21
CA MET A 118 -16.02 4.14 -4.17
C MET A 118 -17.41 3.95 -3.59
N VAL A 119 -18.13 5.04 -3.34
CA VAL A 119 -19.55 4.99 -2.98
C VAL A 119 -20.34 4.89 -4.28
N LEU A 120 -21.15 3.84 -4.43
CA LEU A 120 -22.00 3.67 -5.60
C LEU A 120 -23.38 4.29 -5.35
N THR A 121 -23.86 5.01 -6.34
CA THR A 121 -25.20 5.57 -6.37
C THR A 121 -26.11 4.70 -7.24
N ARG A 122 -27.36 4.55 -6.81
CA ARG A 122 -28.38 3.84 -7.57
C ARG A 122 -28.93 4.75 -8.66
N ASP A 123 -28.82 4.31 -9.91
CA ASP A 123 -29.35 5.01 -11.07
C ASP A 123 -30.85 4.70 -11.28
N PRO A 124 -31.54 5.45 -12.16
CA PRO A 124 -32.96 5.25 -12.43
C PRO A 124 -33.31 3.87 -13.00
N ASP A 125 -32.35 3.22 -13.66
CA ASP A 125 -32.46 1.84 -14.16
C ASP A 125 -32.32 0.79 -13.04
N GLY A 126 -31.98 1.23 -11.83
CA GLY A 126 -31.84 0.41 -10.63
C GLY A 126 -30.49 -0.26 -10.44
N ILE A 127 -29.54 0.07 -11.31
CA ILE A 127 -28.16 -0.40 -11.24
C ILE A 127 -27.33 0.56 -10.38
N TYR A 128 -26.33 0.05 -9.67
CA TYR A 128 -25.44 0.88 -8.86
C TYR A 128 -24.18 1.22 -9.64
N ARG A 129 -23.86 2.51 -9.75
CA ARG A 129 -22.66 3.00 -10.46
C ARG A 129 -21.80 3.86 -9.56
N GLY A 130 -20.49 3.64 -9.65
CA GLY A 130 -19.46 4.47 -9.02
C GLY A 130 -18.51 4.96 -10.10
N ALA A 131 -18.32 6.28 -10.20
CA ALA A 131 -17.44 6.87 -11.20
C ALA A 131 -15.97 6.48 -10.96
N GLY A 132 -15.31 6.05 -12.03
CA GLY A 132 -13.86 5.92 -12.09
C GLY A 132 -13.19 7.29 -12.18
N GLU A 133 -11.89 7.32 -11.89
CA GLU A 133 -11.02 8.48 -12.17
C GLU A 133 -10.00 8.04 -13.21
#